data_AF-A0A8S1H3P9-F1
#
_entry.id   AF-A0A8S1H3P9-F1
#
_cell.length_a   1.000
_cell.length_b   1.000
_cell.length_c   1.000
_cell.angle_alpha   90.00
_cell.angle_beta   90.00
_cell.angle_gamma   90.00
#
_symmetry.space_group_name_H-M   'P 1'
#
loop_
_entity.id
_entity.type
_entity.pdbx_description
1 polymer ?
#
loop_
_entity_poly.entity_id
_entity_poly.type
_entity_poly.pdbx_seq_one_letter_code
_entity_poly.pdbx_strand_id
1 'polypeptide(L)'
;MELGIPIGKGVRQGDTISPKLFSTALEGARRQLGWDEEHDWEDDSENICINIDSKILTNLHFANDIVISANNTTDLSTMLNDLNVVGKTIGLTLNLKRTQWTRNSFCDDGPVTLEGEDLQQVDSYVYLGKEVNILNDLKTEI
;
A
#
# COMPACT_ATOMS: atom_id res chain seq x y z
N MET A 1 -10.34 29.77 -31.46
CA MET A 1 -10.50 28.31 -31.61
C MET A 1 -9.97 27.72 -30.31
N GLU A 2 -10.86 27.45 -29.35
CA GLU A 2 -10.48 26.79 -28.10
C GLU A 2 -10.28 25.31 -28.38
N LEU A 3 -9.04 24.83 -28.25
CA LEU A 3 -8.73 23.42 -28.37
C LEU A 3 -9.19 22.74 -27.09
N GLY A 4 -10.44 22.27 -27.07
CA GLY A 4 -10.99 21.47 -25.97
C GLY A 4 -10.26 20.14 -25.92
N ILE A 5 -9.23 20.03 -25.07
CA ILE A 5 -8.56 18.76 -24.80
C ILE A 5 -9.49 18.00 -23.84
N PRO A 6 -10.09 16.87 -24.25
CA PRO A 6 -10.87 16.05 -23.33
C PRO A 6 -9.93 15.58 -22.21
N ILE A 7 -10.22 15.99 -20.98
CA ILE A 7 -9.49 15.53 -19.80
C ILE A 7 -9.88 14.07 -19.55
N GLY A 8 -8.98 13.15 -19.87
CA GLY A 8 -9.08 11.74 -19.49
C GLY A 8 -8.57 11.48 -18.06
N LYS A 9 -8.57 10.21 -17.63
CA LYS A 9 -7.90 9.80 -16.38
C LYS A 9 -6.39 9.81 -16.57
N GLY A 10 -5.65 10.30 -15.58
CA GLY A 10 -4.19 10.24 -15.52
C GLY A 10 -3.50 11.60 -15.55
N VAL A 11 -2.17 11.58 -15.46
CA VAL A 11 -1.30 12.74 -15.51
C VAL A 11 -0.33 12.62 -16.69
N ARG A 12 0.16 13.72 -17.23
CA ARG A 12 1.07 13.71 -18.39
C ARG A 12 2.47 13.25 -17.98
N GLN A 13 2.95 12.13 -18.50
CA GLN A 13 4.32 11.68 -18.28
C GLN A 13 5.32 12.68 -18.89
N GLY A 14 6.39 12.98 -18.15
CA GLY A 14 7.40 13.96 -18.56
C GLY A 14 7.04 15.43 -18.28
N ASP A 15 5.86 15.69 -17.71
CA ASP A 15 5.51 17.02 -17.19
C ASP A 15 6.01 17.18 -15.75
N THR A 16 6.67 18.30 -15.47
CA THR A 16 7.26 18.62 -14.17
C THR A 16 6.24 18.63 -13.01
N ILE A 17 4.97 18.93 -13.29
CA ILE A 17 3.92 19.06 -12.25
C ILE A 17 3.23 17.72 -11.97
N SER A 18 3.21 16.80 -12.95
CA SER A 18 2.51 15.52 -12.86
C SER A 18 2.85 14.68 -11.62
N PRO A 19 4.13 14.53 -11.21
CA PRO A 19 4.46 13.77 -10.00
C PRO A 19 3.77 14.34 -8.76
N LYS A 20 3.70 15.67 -8.64
CA LYS A 20 3.10 16.32 -7.47
C LYS A 20 1.58 16.14 -7.45
N LEU A 21 0.92 16.27 -8.60
CA LEU A 21 -0.52 16.02 -8.73
C LEU A 21 -0.87 14.57 -8.38
N PHE A 22 -0.07 13.62 -8.85
CA PHE A 22 -0.25 12.21 -8.54
C PHE A 22 -0.12 11.95 -7.03
N SER A 23 0.95 12.43 -6.41
CA SER A 23 1.14 12.30 -4.95
C SER A 23 0.02 12.97 -4.15
N THR A 24 -0.48 14.13 -4.58
CA THR A 24 -1.62 14.80 -3.93
C THR A 24 -2.91 13.98 -4.04
N ALA A 25 -3.18 13.37 -5.19
CA ALA A 25 -4.35 12.51 -5.36
C ALA A 25 -4.25 11.26 -4.47
N LEU A 26 -3.08 10.63 -4.40
CA LEU A 26 -2.84 9.45 -3.56
C LEU A 26 -2.97 9.78 -2.06
N GLU A 27 -2.44 10.93 -1.62
CA GLU A 27 -2.60 11.42 -0.26
C GLU A 27 -4.08 11.70 0.08
N GLY A 28 -4.84 12.26 -0.87
CA GLY A 28 -6.28 12.46 -0.71
C GLY A 28 -7.08 11.17 -0.62
N ALA A 29 -6.65 10.11 -1.32
CA ALA A 29 -7.19 8.77 -1.16
C ALA A 29 -6.82 8.19 0.22
N ARG A 30 -5.55 8.27 0.61
CA ARG A 30 -5.09 7.75 1.91
C ARG A 30 -5.91 8.29 3.08
N ARG A 31 -6.22 9.59 3.09
CA ARG A 31 -7.03 10.21 4.16
C ARG A 31 -8.45 9.66 4.27
N GLN A 32 -8.98 9.03 3.23
CA GLN A 32 -10.29 8.38 3.27
C GLN A 32 -10.25 7.00 3.91
N LEU A 33 -9.07 6.42 4.09
CA LEU A 33 -8.90 5.08 4.68
C LEU A 33 -9.03 5.08 6.20
N GLY A 34 -8.88 6.22 6.88
CA GLY A 34 -8.98 6.32 8.34
C GLY A 34 -7.87 5.61 9.13
N TRP A 35 -6.87 5.02 8.46
CA TRP A 35 -5.78 4.27 9.11
C TRP A 35 -4.86 5.12 10.00
N ASP A 36 -4.85 6.43 9.79
CA ASP A 36 -4.04 7.38 10.53
C ASP A 36 -4.82 8.03 11.70
N GLU A 37 -6.03 7.56 12.02
CA GLU A 37 -6.81 8.03 13.16
C GLU A 37 -6.15 7.59 14.49
N GLU A 38 -6.14 8.49 15.47
CA GLU A 38 -5.53 8.27 16.78
C GLU A 38 -6.38 7.26 17.56
N HIS A 39 -6.04 5.97 17.47
CA HIS A 39 -6.65 4.92 18.28
C HIS A 39 -6.09 4.93 19.71
N ASP A 40 -6.97 4.65 20.67
CA ASP A 40 -6.61 4.61 22.09
C ASP A 40 -5.61 3.48 22.33
N TRP A 41 -4.41 3.84 22.78
CA TRP A 41 -3.24 2.94 22.85
C TRP A 41 -3.38 1.86 23.94
N GLU A 42 -4.39 1.96 24.80
CA GLU A 42 -4.67 0.95 25.83
C GLU A 42 -5.29 -0.33 25.24
N ASP A 43 -5.91 -0.24 24.04
CA ASP A 43 -6.53 -1.38 23.36
C ASP A 43 -6.01 -1.52 21.91
N ASP A 44 -4.84 -2.14 21.78
CA ASP A 44 -4.23 -2.46 20.47
C ASP A 44 -5.04 -3.50 19.66
N SER A 45 -6.11 -4.10 20.21
CA SER A 45 -6.85 -5.18 19.55
C SER A 45 -7.65 -4.73 18.33
N GLU A 46 -7.97 -3.43 18.24
CA GLU A 46 -8.69 -2.85 17.09
C GLU A 46 -7.73 -2.23 16.05
N ASN A 47 -6.43 -2.13 16.34
CA ASN A 47 -5.48 -1.50 15.44
C ASN A 47 -4.96 -2.48 14.38
N ILE A 48 -5.42 -2.27 13.14
CA ILE A 48 -4.99 -3.06 11.99
C ILE A 48 -3.57 -2.70 11.51
N CYS A 49 -3.04 -1.56 11.94
CA CYS A 49 -1.73 -1.06 11.52
C CYS A 49 -0.62 -1.39 12.53
N ILE A 50 0.64 -1.29 12.10
CA ILE A 50 1.80 -1.56 12.98
C ILE A 50 2.14 -0.31 13.81
N ASN A 51 2.19 -0.46 15.13
CA ASN A 51 2.67 0.57 16.04
C ASN A 51 4.19 0.45 16.27
N ILE A 52 4.92 1.55 16.05
CA ILE A 52 6.36 1.67 16.29
C ILE A 52 6.59 2.91 17.16
N ASP A 53 6.98 2.71 18.42
CA ASP A 53 7.26 3.79 19.38
C ASP A 53 6.14 4.86 19.44
N SER A 54 4.89 4.41 19.57
CA SER A 54 3.69 5.26 19.59
C SER A 54 3.40 5.99 18.28
N LYS A 55 3.93 5.50 17.15
CA LYS A 55 3.59 5.97 15.81
C LYS A 55 3.05 4.83 14.97
N ILE A 56 1.93 5.08 14.31
CA ILE A 56 1.30 4.13 13.41
C ILE A 56 2.02 4.17 12.06
N LEU A 57 2.62 3.04 11.66
CA LEU A 57 3.14 2.82 10.31
C LEU A 57 2.02 2.22 9.46
N THR A 58 1.42 3.05 8.61
CA THR A 58 0.31 2.62 7.73
C THR A 58 0.78 2.15 6.36
N ASN A 59 1.73 2.86 5.74
CA ASN A 59 2.28 2.50 4.43
C ASN A 59 3.66 3.12 4.16
N LEU A 60 4.42 2.49 3.28
CA LEU A 60 5.55 3.08 2.58
C LEU A 60 5.19 3.19 1.11
N HIS A 61 5.17 4.39 0.53
CA HIS A 61 4.92 4.55 -0.89
C HIS A 61 5.97 5.42 -1.56
N PHE A 62 6.33 5.03 -2.78
CA PHE A 62 7.15 5.83 -3.67
C PHE A 62 6.59 5.73 -5.08
N ALA A 63 6.21 6.87 -5.67
CA ALA A 63 5.49 6.92 -6.93
C ALA A 63 4.29 5.94 -6.93
N ASN A 64 4.34 4.91 -7.77
CA ASN A 64 3.30 3.89 -7.93
C ASN A 64 3.52 2.62 -7.08
N ASP A 65 4.63 2.51 -6.35
CA ASP A 65 4.94 1.33 -5.55
C ASP A 65 4.57 1.58 -4.08
N ILE A 66 3.64 0.78 -3.56
CA ILE A 66 3.08 0.90 -2.20
C ILE A 66 3.34 -0.39 -1.45
N VAL A 67 3.86 -0.27 -0.24
CA VAL A 67 4.01 -1.33 0.76
C VAL A 67 3.06 -1.02 1.91
N ILE A 68 2.22 -1.98 2.29
CA ILE A 68 1.35 -1.93 3.46
C ILE A 68 1.83 -2.99 4.45
N SER A 69 1.63 -2.76 5.74
CA SER A 69 1.96 -3.71 6.78
C SER A 69 0.86 -3.74 7.84
N ALA A 70 0.55 -4.93 8.33
CA ALA A 70 -0.52 -5.17 9.29
C ALA A 70 -0.09 -6.24 10.31
N ASN A 71 -0.84 -6.39 11.40
CA ASN A 71 -0.50 -7.30 12.49
C ASN A 71 -0.81 -8.78 12.18
N ASN A 72 -1.75 -9.05 11.28
CA ASN A 72 -2.14 -10.40 10.87
C ASN A 72 -2.63 -10.41 9.40
N THR A 73 -2.87 -11.60 8.85
CA THR A 73 -3.26 -11.75 7.44
C THR A 73 -4.67 -11.26 7.12
N THR A 74 -5.56 -11.26 8.11
CA THR A 74 -6.94 -10.74 7.98
C THR A 74 -6.92 -9.22 7.85
N ASP A 75 -6.19 -8.54 8.74
CA ASP A 75 -6.03 -7.08 8.71
C ASP A 75 -5.35 -6.64 7.42
N LEU A 76 -4.31 -7.36 6.97
CA LEU A 76 -3.64 -7.07 5.71
C LEU A 76 -4.61 -7.18 4.51
N SER A 77 -5.46 -8.20 4.49
CA SER A 77 -6.48 -8.36 3.46
C SER A 77 -7.49 -7.21 3.50
N THR A 78 -7.97 -6.82 4.69
CA THR A 78 -8.87 -5.67 4.87
C THR A 78 -8.23 -4.39 4.31
N MET A 79 -6.99 -4.09 4.72
CA MET A 79 -6.27 -2.90 4.25
C MET A 79 -6.07 -2.89 2.73
N LEU A 80 -5.74 -4.04 2.12
CA LEU A 80 -5.60 -4.14 0.66
C LEU A 80 -6.91 -3.88 -0.07
N ASN A 81 -8.02 -4.42 0.44
CA ASN A 81 -9.34 -4.22 -0.17
C ASN A 81 -9.82 -2.78 -0.01
N ASP A 82 -9.61 -2.15 1.14
CA ASP A 82 -9.92 -0.73 1.36
C ASP A 82 -9.12 0.16 0.42
N LEU A 83 -7.80 -0.07 0.30
CA LEU A 83 -6.95 0.65 -0.65
C LEU A 83 -7.44 0.47 -2.09
N ASN A 84 -7.88 -0.73 -2.46
CA ASN A 84 -8.41 -0.99 -3.80
C ASN A 84 -9.72 -0.22 -4.06
N VAL A 85 -10.64 -0.23 -3.08
CA VAL A 85 -11.92 0.49 -3.17
C VAL A 85 -11.67 1.98 -3.33
N VAL A 86 -10.87 2.59 -2.44
CA VAL A 86 -10.55 4.02 -2.49
C VAL A 86 -9.77 4.35 -3.76
N GLY A 87 -8.78 3.53 -4.13
CA GLY A 87 -8.00 3.69 -5.35
C GLY A 87 -8.89 3.77 -6.59
N LYS A 88 -9.88 2.89 -6.71
CA LYS A 88 -10.83 2.90 -7.84
C LYS A 88 -11.63 4.20 -7.93
N THR A 89 -11.97 4.83 -6.80
CA THR A 89 -12.69 6.12 -6.81
C THR A 89 -11.87 7.24 -7.47
N ILE A 90 -10.55 7.22 -7.31
CA ILE A 90 -9.62 8.17 -7.93
C ILE A 90 -9.06 7.68 -9.28
N GLY A 91 -9.59 6.56 -9.79
CA GLY A 91 -9.20 5.99 -11.08
C GLY A 91 -7.88 5.21 -11.07
N LEU A 92 -7.40 4.79 -9.89
CA LEU A 92 -6.29 3.86 -9.71
C LEU A 92 -6.82 2.43 -9.49
N THR A 93 -6.02 1.42 -9.81
CA THR A 93 -6.38 0.02 -9.58
C THR A 93 -5.12 -0.74 -9.21
N LEU A 94 -5.21 -1.58 -8.19
CA LEU A 94 -4.11 -2.45 -7.80
C LEU A 94 -3.89 -3.54 -8.84
N ASN A 95 -2.64 -3.86 -9.12
CA ASN A 95 -2.32 -4.94 -10.06
C ASN A 95 -2.18 -6.25 -9.29
N LEU A 96 -3.27 -7.01 -9.22
CA LEU A 96 -3.33 -8.33 -8.56
C LEU A 96 -2.13 -9.24 -8.88
N LYS A 97 -1.66 -9.26 -10.14
CA LYS A 97 -0.55 -10.14 -10.55
C LYS A 97 0.82 -9.68 -10.06
N ARG A 98 0.96 -8.39 -9.73
CA ARG A 98 2.21 -7.81 -9.22
C ARG A 98 2.19 -7.61 -7.71
N THR A 99 1.00 -7.58 -7.09
CA THR A 99 0.87 -7.52 -5.65
C THR A 99 1.26 -8.86 -5.06
N GLN A 100 2.27 -8.83 -4.19
CA GLN A 100 2.76 -9.98 -3.45
C GLN A 100 2.76 -9.61 -1.97
N TRP A 101 2.78 -10.62 -1.10
CA TRP A 101 2.87 -10.41 0.34
C TRP A 101 3.92 -11.33 0.96
N THR A 102 4.36 -10.98 2.16
CA THR A 102 5.30 -11.76 2.94
C THR A 102 4.96 -11.63 4.42
N ARG A 103 5.47 -12.54 5.26
CA ARG A 103 5.18 -12.56 6.69
C ARG A 103 6.36 -13.04 7.51
N ASN A 104 6.50 -12.51 8.71
CA ASN A 104 7.48 -13.04 9.65
C ASN A 104 6.96 -14.32 10.35
N SER A 105 7.82 -14.93 11.17
CA SER A 105 7.49 -16.13 11.94
C SER A 105 6.46 -15.91 13.05
N PHE A 106 6.07 -14.67 13.34
CA PHE A 106 5.11 -14.31 14.39
C PHE A 106 3.70 -14.10 13.84
N CYS A 107 3.56 -13.92 12.52
CA CYS A 107 2.29 -13.77 11.84
C CYS A 107 1.64 -15.15 11.59
N ASP A 108 0.31 -15.17 11.57
CA ASP A 108 -0.48 -16.37 11.32
C ASP A 108 -0.25 -16.94 9.91
N ASP A 109 -0.65 -18.20 9.71
CA ASP A 109 -0.51 -18.93 8.44
C ASP A 109 -1.73 -18.72 7.50
N GLY A 110 -2.59 -17.75 7.79
CA GLY A 110 -3.79 -17.46 6.99
C GLY A 110 -3.46 -16.92 5.59
N PRO A 111 -4.40 -17.04 4.63
CA PRO A 111 -4.23 -16.45 3.31
C PRO A 111 -4.44 -14.93 3.36
N VAL A 112 -3.80 -14.23 2.44
CA VAL A 112 -4.08 -12.81 2.16
C VAL A 112 -4.82 -12.72 0.85
N THR A 113 -5.96 -12.02 0.84
CA THR A 113 -6.84 -11.92 -0.34
C THR A 113 -7.05 -10.49 -0.78
N LEU A 114 -7.15 -10.29 -2.11
CA LEU A 114 -7.54 -9.03 -2.72
C LEU A 114 -8.64 -9.32 -3.73
N GLU A 115 -9.80 -8.69 -3.54
CA GLU A 115 -11.02 -8.96 -4.34
C GLU A 115 -11.48 -10.43 -4.30
N GLY A 116 -11.17 -11.14 -3.21
CA GLY A 116 -11.49 -12.56 -3.04
C GLY A 116 -10.51 -13.52 -3.71
N GLU A 117 -9.46 -13.02 -4.35
CA GLU A 117 -8.38 -13.83 -4.93
C GLU A 117 -7.19 -13.90 -3.98
N ASP A 118 -6.63 -15.10 -3.80
CA ASP A 118 -5.44 -15.32 -2.98
C ASP A 118 -4.21 -14.66 -3.62
N LEU A 119 -3.51 -13.85 -2.84
CA LEU A 119 -2.25 -13.24 -3.25
C LEU A 119 -1.08 -14.20 -3.05
N GLN A 120 -0.10 -14.10 -3.94
CA GLN A 120 1.12 -14.89 -3.84
C GLN A 120 1.94 -14.47 -2.62
N GLN A 121 2.18 -15.42 -1.72
CA GLN A 121 3.19 -15.28 -0.66
C GLN A 121 4.59 -15.49 -1.24
N VAL A 122 5.53 -14.62 -0.87
CA VAL A 122 6.95 -14.71 -1.26
C VAL A 122 7.86 -14.61 -0.04
N ASP A 123 9.04 -15.22 -0.11
CA ASP A 123 10.05 -15.16 0.95
C ASP A 123 10.83 -13.82 0.96
N SER A 124 10.95 -13.19 -0.21
CA SER A 124 11.56 -11.88 -0.38
C SER A 124 10.94 -11.12 -1.55
N TYR A 125 11.06 -9.79 -1.52
CA TYR A 125 10.62 -8.91 -2.60
C TYR A 125 11.63 -7.78 -2.81
N VAL A 126 11.64 -7.18 -4.01
CA VAL A 126 12.52 -6.04 -4.31
C VAL A 126 11.71 -4.75 -4.21
N TYR A 127 12.11 -3.86 -3.31
CA TYR A 127 11.56 -2.52 -3.17
C TYR A 127 12.65 -1.49 -3.47
N LEU A 128 12.43 -0.66 -4.49
CA LEU A 128 13.36 0.39 -4.91
C LEU A 128 14.81 -0.09 -5.14
N GLY A 129 14.98 -1.26 -5.74
CA GLY A 129 16.29 -1.86 -6.03
C GLY A 129 16.95 -2.58 -4.86
N LYS A 130 16.27 -2.66 -3.71
CA LYS A 130 16.75 -3.39 -2.53
C LYS A 130 15.86 -4.59 -2.24
N GLU A 131 16.49 -5.74 -2.05
CA GLU A 131 15.80 -6.92 -1.55
C GLU A 131 15.40 -6.70 -0.08
N VAL A 132 14.12 -6.93 0.20
CA VAL A 132 13.55 -6.95 1.54
C VAL A 132 13.16 -8.39 1.84
N ASN A 133 13.64 -8.91 2.98
CA ASN A 133 13.34 -10.24 3.46
C ASN A 133 13.26 -10.28 4.98
N ILE A 134 12.74 -11.40 5.50
CA ILE A 134 12.53 -11.62 6.94
C ILE A 134 13.80 -12.05 7.67
N LEU A 135 14.81 -12.53 6.94
CA LEU A 135 16.10 -12.93 7.51
C LEU A 135 16.93 -11.73 7.96
N ASN A 136 16.48 -10.51 7.65
CA ASN A 136 17.15 -9.26 7.94
C ASN A 136 18.58 -9.21 7.36
N ASP A 137 18.84 -9.97 6.29
CA ASP A 137 20.07 -9.91 5.53
C ASP A 137 19.86 -8.97 4.33
N LEU A 138 20.43 -7.77 4.41
CA LEU A 138 20.49 -6.87 3.27
C LEU A 138 21.43 -7.48 2.23
N LYS A 139 20.88 -8.19 1.24
CA LYS A 139 21.65 -8.63 0.07
C LYS A 139 21.86 -7.46 -0.90
N THR A 140 22.80 -7.68 -1.82
CA THR A 140 23.36 -6.69 -2.74
C THR A 140 22.29 -5.88 -3.47
N GLU A 141 22.57 -4.58 -3.65
CA GLU A 141 21.82 -3.66 -4.52
C GLU A 141 21.78 -4.22 -5.95
N ILE A 142 20.59 -4.33 -6.54
CA ILE A 142 20.36 -4.88 -7.90
C ILE A 142 20.27 -3.74 -8.92
#